data_AF-A0A3P7QAL3-F1
#
_entry.id   AF-A0A3P7QAL3-F1
#
_cell.length_a   1.000
_cell.length_b   1.000
_cell.length_c   1.000
_cell.angle_alpha   90.00
_cell.angle_beta   90.00
_cell.angle_gamma   90.00
#
_symmetry.space_group_name_H-M   'P 1'
#
loop_
_entity.id
_entity.type
_entity.pdbx_description
1 polymer ?
#
loop_
_entity_poly.entity_id
_entity_poly.type
_entity_poly.pdbx_seq_one_letter_code
_entity_poly.pdbx_strand_id
1 'polypeptide(L)'
;MCNNPEFSHGSVVSNYYFQDPNLQYLCRGSLSDYAACQCKEDEGEVACINAQFVDTDVFFNLNAHYKSLQKVTFHGNNFQDLPSTSLFGSVSHSRLHTLNISANYIGSSGILIFCSHMSAAVIKMMLCHSPH
;
A
#
# COMPACT_ATOMS: atom_id res chain seq x y z
N MET A 1 2.11 8.94 -37.73
CA MET A 1 2.67 10.26 -38.07
C MET A 1 2.93 10.98 -36.77
N CYS A 2 4.20 11.10 -36.41
CA CYS A 2 4.67 12.08 -35.44
C CYS A 2 4.46 13.48 -36.04
N ASN A 3 4.15 14.48 -35.22
CA ASN A 3 4.60 15.86 -35.48
C ASN A 3 4.70 16.63 -34.17
N ASN A 4 5.93 17.05 -33.91
CA ASN A 4 6.35 18.05 -32.93
C ASN A 4 5.96 19.46 -33.44
N PRO A 5 5.99 20.48 -32.58
CA PRO A 5 7.04 21.47 -32.81
C PRO A 5 7.74 21.93 -31.53
N GLU A 6 9.04 22.17 -31.70
CA GLU A 6 9.96 22.74 -30.73
C GLU A 6 9.53 24.14 -30.26
N PHE A 7 9.86 24.48 -29.01
CA PHE A 7 10.12 25.86 -28.63
C PHE A 7 11.38 25.94 -27.78
N SER A 8 12.44 26.46 -28.39
CA SER A 8 13.68 26.89 -27.75
C SER A 8 13.68 28.42 -27.67
N HIS A 9 13.77 29.01 -26.47
CA HIS A 9 14.56 30.21 -26.14
C HIS A 9 14.22 30.79 -24.76
N GLY A 10 15.26 31.00 -23.94
CA GLY A 10 15.51 32.29 -23.26
C GLY A 10 14.69 32.68 -22.02
N SER A 11 15.33 32.48 -20.85
CA SER A 11 15.47 33.44 -19.74
C SER A 11 14.25 33.97 -18.95
N VAL A 12 14.32 33.66 -17.65
CA VAL A 12 13.70 34.26 -16.45
C VAL A 12 12.21 34.02 -16.23
N VAL A 13 11.89 32.99 -15.43
CA VAL A 13 10.66 33.01 -14.62
C VAL A 13 10.86 32.26 -13.30
N SER A 14 11.00 33.06 -12.24
CA SER A 14 10.63 32.86 -10.84
C SER A 14 10.45 31.43 -10.30
N ASN A 15 11.21 31.12 -9.24
CA ASN A 15 10.99 30.01 -8.31
C ASN A 15 9.55 30.02 -7.76
N TYR A 16 8.64 29.38 -8.48
CA TYR A 16 7.43 28.82 -7.92
C TYR A 16 7.60 27.31 -7.99
N TYR A 17 8.10 26.72 -6.90
CA TYR A 17 7.90 25.30 -6.64
C TYR A 17 6.40 25.10 -6.46
N PHE A 18 5.67 24.95 -7.56
CA PHE A 18 4.39 24.28 -7.54
C PHE A 18 4.75 22.83 -7.23
N GLN A 19 4.83 22.46 -5.95
CA GLN A 19 4.86 21.05 -5.60
C GLN A 19 3.56 20.49 -6.16
N ASP A 20 3.65 19.67 -7.21
CA ASP A 20 2.48 18.94 -7.68
C ASP A 20 1.92 18.20 -6.46
N PRO A 21 0.68 18.49 -6.03
CA PRO A 21 0.10 17.87 -4.83
C PRO A 21 -0.04 16.35 -5.00
N ASN A 22 0.19 15.81 -6.20
CA ASN A 22 0.25 14.39 -6.47
C ASN A 22 1.60 13.74 -6.13
N LEU A 23 2.69 14.51 -6.01
CA LEU A 23 4.02 13.98 -5.63
C LEU A 23 4.03 13.40 -4.21
N GLN A 24 3.20 13.92 -3.31
CA GLN A 24 3.10 13.42 -1.93
C GLN A 24 2.44 12.03 -1.81
N TYR A 25 1.87 11.52 -2.90
CA TYR A 25 1.24 10.19 -2.98
C TYR A 25 2.11 9.17 -3.70
N LEU A 26 3.31 9.58 -4.15
CA LEU A 26 4.20 8.72 -4.92
C LEU A 26 4.81 7.66 -4.01
N CYS A 27 4.62 6.41 -4.38
CA CYS A 27 5.22 5.28 -3.70
C CYS A 27 6.72 5.15 -4.01
N ARG A 28 7.49 4.65 -3.04
CA ARG A 28 8.90 4.25 -3.20
C ARG A 28 9.07 2.75 -3.37
N GLY A 29 10.22 2.36 -3.92
CA GLY A 29 10.59 0.96 -4.13
C GLY A 29 9.73 0.30 -5.19
N SER A 30 9.48 -1.00 -5.07
CA SER A 30 8.67 -1.75 -6.05
C SER A 30 7.24 -1.22 -6.19
N LEU A 31 6.71 -0.49 -5.20
CA LEU A 31 5.38 0.11 -5.27
C LEU A 31 5.31 1.34 -6.19
N SER A 32 6.44 1.95 -6.57
CA SER A 32 6.44 3.09 -7.52
C SER A 32 5.93 2.71 -8.90
N ASP A 33 6.05 1.43 -9.27
CA ASP A 33 5.69 0.91 -10.59
C ASP A 33 4.17 0.68 -10.71
N TYR A 34 3.44 0.76 -9.59
CA TYR A 34 2.01 0.50 -9.54
C TYR A 34 1.24 1.81 -9.41
N ALA A 35 0.69 2.30 -10.53
CA ALA A 35 -0.13 3.51 -10.55
C ALA A 35 -1.42 3.41 -9.69
N ALA A 36 -1.83 2.19 -9.34
CA ALA A 36 -2.95 1.91 -8.45
C ALA A 36 -2.60 2.09 -6.96
N CYS A 37 -1.34 2.33 -6.63
CA CYS A 37 -0.85 2.57 -5.28
C CYS A 37 -0.69 4.06 -5.00
N GLN A 38 -1.13 4.45 -3.82
CA GLN A 38 -0.98 5.78 -3.25
C GLN A 38 -0.29 5.65 -1.90
N CYS A 39 0.83 6.35 -1.73
CA CYS A 39 1.65 6.27 -0.55
C CYS A 39 1.86 7.66 0.03
N LYS A 40 1.31 7.90 1.22
CA LYS A 40 1.53 9.11 2.00
C LYS A 40 2.52 8.81 3.11
N GLU A 41 3.80 9.03 2.84
CA GLU A 41 4.87 8.74 3.80
C GLU A 41 4.71 9.54 5.10
N ASP A 42 4.34 10.82 4.99
CA ASP A 42 4.18 11.73 6.13
C ASP A 42 3.08 11.28 7.11
N GLU A 43 2.00 10.70 6.56
CA GLU A 43 0.88 10.17 7.35
C GLU A 43 1.11 8.68 7.74
N GLY A 44 2.11 8.02 7.15
CA GLY A 44 2.33 6.59 7.33
C GLY A 44 1.21 5.75 6.69
N GLU A 45 0.64 6.22 5.58
CA GLU A 45 -0.45 5.54 4.88
C GLU A 45 0.02 4.95 3.55
N VAL A 46 -0.33 3.69 3.30
CA VAL A 46 -0.16 3.07 1.98
C VAL A 46 -1.48 2.43 1.57
N ALA A 47 -1.94 2.74 0.36
CA ALA A 47 -3.17 2.22 -0.19
C ALA A 47 -2.97 1.77 -1.64
N CYS A 48 -3.17 0.49 -1.91
CA CYS A 48 -3.16 -0.10 -3.24
C CYS A 48 -4.51 -0.76 -3.51
N ILE A 49 -5.33 -0.14 -4.36
CA ILE A 49 -6.70 -0.58 -4.62
C ILE A 49 -6.77 -1.21 -6.00
N ASN A 50 -7.27 -2.44 -6.10
CA ASN A 50 -7.39 -3.18 -7.36
C ASN A 50 -6.08 -3.23 -8.16
N ALA A 51 -4.95 -3.34 -7.45
CA ALA A 51 -3.61 -3.36 -8.03
C ALA A 51 -3.17 -4.76 -8.49
N GLN A 52 -4.06 -5.76 -8.38
CA GLN A 52 -3.86 -7.14 -8.84
C GLN A 52 -2.72 -7.86 -8.11
N PHE A 53 -2.39 -7.47 -6.87
CA PHE A 53 -1.39 -8.18 -6.08
C PHE A 53 -1.88 -9.59 -5.76
N VAL A 54 -1.08 -10.60 -6.09
CA VAL A 54 -1.35 -12.01 -5.78
C VAL A 54 -0.56 -12.47 -4.56
N ASP A 55 0.67 -11.98 -4.42
CA ASP A 55 1.61 -12.43 -3.39
C ASP A 55 1.66 -11.45 -2.20
N THR A 56 1.67 -12.01 -0.98
CA THR A 56 1.85 -11.24 0.27
C THR A 56 3.26 -10.66 0.44
N ASP A 57 4.21 -10.99 -0.44
CA ASP A 57 5.57 -10.42 -0.40
C ASP A 57 5.61 -8.90 -0.56
N VAL A 58 4.53 -8.31 -1.07
CA VAL A 58 4.34 -6.85 -1.08
C VAL A 58 4.43 -6.23 0.32
N PHE A 59 4.02 -6.95 1.37
CA PHE A 59 4.14 -6.48 2.75
C PHE A 59 5.60 -6.42 3.22
N PHE A 60 6.50 -7.27 2.70
CA PHE A 60 7.95 -7.14 2.96
C PHE A 60 8.55 -5.93 2.28
N ASN A 61 8.09 -5.59 1.08
CA ASN A 61 8.52 -4.37 0.39
C ASN A 61 8.17 -3.11 1.20
N LEU A 62 7.02 -3.13 1.88
CA LEU A 62 6.65 -2.04 2.79
C LEU A 62 7.66 -1.84 3.92
N ASN A 63 8.19 -2.93 4.48
CA ASN A 63 9.17 -2.85 5.56
C ASN A 63 10.45 -2.14 5.15
N ALA A 64 10.85 -2.22 3.89
CA ALA A 64 12.07 -1.59 3.40
C ALA A 64 11.95 -0.06 3.37
N HIS A 65 10.79 0.44 2.94
CA HIS A 65 10.61 1.86 2.61
C HIS A 65 9.74 2.65 3.61
N TYR A 66 8.84 1.99 4.34
CA TYR A 66 7.88 2.63 5.24
C TYR A 66 8.07 2.11 6.67
N LYS A 67 8.92 2.79 7.45
CA LYS A 67 9.25 2.41 8.83
C LYS A 67 8.20 2.81 9.88
N SER A 68 7.15 3.48 9.43
CA SER A 68 6.30 4.32 10.25
C SER A 68 4.83 4.19 9.86
N LEU A 69 4.43 2.98 9.48
CA LEU A 69 3.09 2.69 9.00
C LEU A 69 2.06 2.84 10.11
N GLN A 70 0.97 3.52 9.77
CA GLN A 70 -0.23 3.70 10.60
C GLN A 70 -1.43 3.01 9.94
N LYS A 71 -1.55 3.14 8.61
CA LYS A 71 -2.62 2.54 7.82
C LYS A 71 -2.09 1.86 6.57
N VAL A 72 -2.50 0.61 6.36
CA VAL A 72 -2.18 -0.16 5.16
C VAL A 72 -3.46 -0.70 4.54
N THR A 73 -3.68 -0.44 3.26
CA THR A 73 -4.86 -0.86 2.51
C THR A 73 -4.44 -1.60 1.24
N PHE A 74 -4.84 -2.85 1.12
CA PHE A 74 -4.76 -3.65 -0.11
C PHE A 74 -6.15 -4.19 -0.46
N HIS A 75 -7.10 -3.27 -0.63
CA HIS A 75 -8.48 -3.63 -0.97
C HIS A 75 -8.59 -4.10 -2.43
N GLY A 76 -9.37 -5.16 -2.66
CA GLY A 76 -9.71 -5.58 -4.03
C GLY A 76 -8.55 -6.22 -4.80
N ASN A 77 -7.59 -6.81 -4.10
CA ASN A 77 -6.47 -7.51 -4.72
C ASN A 77 -6.74 -9.02 -4.82
N ASN A 78 -5.74 -9.79 -5.22
CA ASN A 78 -5.84 -11.21 -5.54
C ASN A 78 -5.17 -12.12 -4.49
N PHE A 79 -5.00 -11.67 -3.25
CA PHE A 79 -4.42 -12.49 -2.19
C PHE A 79 -5.30 -13.70 -1.90
N GLN A 80 -4.70 -14.89 -1.90
CA GLN A 80 -5.39 -16.16 -1.67
C GLN A 80 -4.92 -16.84 -0.38
N ASP A 81 -3.60 -16.87 -0.19
CA ASP A 81 -2.95 -17.45 0.97
C ASP A 81 -2.32 -16.36 1.83
N LEU A 82 -2.56 -16.42 3.13
CA LEU A 82 -1.84 -15.61 4.11
C LEU A 82 -0.73 -16.47 4.73
N PRO A 83 0.44 -15.89 5.04
CA PRO A 83 1.51 -16.63 5.70
C PRO A 83 1.04 -17.14 7.06
N SER A 84 1.62 -18.26 7.50
CA SER A 84 1.39 -18.81 8.84
C SER A 84 2.03 -17.99 9.97
N THR A 85 2.70 -16.90 9.61
CA THR A 85 3.41 -15.98 10.49
C THR A 85 2.94 -14.55 10.20
N SER A 86 3.59 -13.54 10.79
CA SER A 86 3.27 -12.13 10.55
C SER A 86 3.40 -11.76 9.06
N LEU A 87 2.43 -11.01 8.50
CA LEU A 87 2.50 -10.44 7.14
C LEU A 87 3.72 -9.55 6.92
N PHE A 88 4.20 -8.90 7.98
CA PHE A 88 5.39 -8.04 7.94
C PHE A 88 6.66 -8.80 8.36
N GLY A 89 6.61 -10.12 8.50
CA GLY A 89 7.71 -10.95 9.00
C GLY A 89 8.16 -10.57 10.41
N SER A 90 9.46 -10.40 10.60
CA SER A 90 10.07 -10.04 11.88
C SER A 90 9.97 -8.54 12.21
N VAL A 91 9.50 -7.71 11.28
CA VAL A 91 9.38 -6.27 11.49
C VAL A 91 8.08 -5.97 12.22
N SER A 92 8.21 -5.27 13.36
CA SER A 92 7.07 -4.82 14.15
C SER A 92 6.73 -3.37 13.81
N HIS A 93 5.49 -3.12 13.39
CA HIS A 93 4.95 -1.78 13.18
C HIS A 93 4.10 -1.38 14.38
N SER A 94 4.73 -0.84 15.43
CA SER A 94 4.06 -0.49 16.69
C SER A 94 2.99 0.60 16.56
N ARG A 95 3.02 1.37 15.46
CA ARG A 95 2.05 2.43 15.15
C ARG A 95 0.94 2.00 14.19
N LEU A 96 1.03 0.80 13.64
CA LEU A 96 0.03 0.29 12.70
C LEU A 96 -1.24 -0.04 13.48
N HIS A 97 -2.32 0.66 13.17
CA HIS A 97 -3.63 0.46 13.79
C HIS A 97 -4.73 0.15 12.77
N THR A 98 -4.42 0.26 11.48
CA THR A 98 -5.35 -0.05 10.39
C THR A 98 -4.67 -0.93 9.35
N LEU A 99 -5.23 -2.13 9.16
CA LEU A 99 -4.87 -3.03 8.06
C LEU A 99 -6.14 -3.49 7.37
N ASN A 100 -6.33 -3.06 6.12
CA ASN A 100 -7.49 -3.40 5.31
C ASN A 100 -7.04 -4.25 4.11
N ILE A 101 -7.34 -5.55 4.16
CA ILE A 101 -7.16 -6.48 3.04
C ILE A 101 -8.51 -7.07 2.60
N SER A 102 -9.60 -6.32 2.77
CA SER A 102 -10.92 -6.74 2.33
C SER A 102 -11.01 -6.90 0.81
N ALA A 103 -12.00 -7.65 0.33
CA ALA A 103 -12.20 -7.96 -1.09
C ALA A 103 -10.97 -8.62 -1.76
N ASN A 104 -10.29 -9.49 -1.00
CA ASN A 104 -9.32 -10.44 -1.54
C ASN A 104 -9.93 -11.86 -1.55
N TYR A 105 -9.23 -12.83 -2.14
CA TYR A 105 -9.67 -14.23 -2.23
C TYR A 105 -9.14 -15.09 -1.07
N ILE A 106 -9.00 -14.50 0.12
CA ILE A 106 -8.39 -15.16 1.27
C ILE A 106 -9.30 -16.29 1.76
N GLY A 107 -8.79 -17.52 1.76
CA GLY A 107 -9.51 -18.68 2.24
C GLY A 107 -9.77 -18.66 3.75
N SER A 108 -10.78 -19.42 4.20
CA SER A 108 -11.19 -19.53 5.62
C SER A 108 -10.03 -19.94 6.55
N SER A 109 -9.14 -20.80 6.05
CA SER A 109 -7.95 -21.26 6.78
C SER A 109 -6.93 -20.13 7.01
N GLY A 110 -6.75 -19.25 6.02
CA GLY A 110 -5.85 -18.09 6.12
C GLY A 110 -6.36 -17.07 7.14
N ILE A 111 -7.68 -16.87 7.20
CA ILE A 111 -8.33 -16.00 8.18
C ILE A 111 -8.08 -16.48 9.62
N LEU A 112 -8.21 -17.78 9.89
CA LEU A 112 -8.02 -18.35 11.23
C LEU A 112 -6.59 -18.16 11.74
N ILE A 113 -5.59 -18.40 10.89
CA ILE A 113 -4.18 -18.23 11.25
C ILE A 113 -3.84 -16.75 11.43
N PHE A 114 -4.39 -15.88 10.59
CA PHE A 114 -4.14 -14.45 10.71
C PHE A 114 -4.64 -13.87 12.04
N CYS A 115 -5.79 -14.34 12.51
CA CYS A 115 -6.37 -13.93 13.79
C CYS A 115 -5.55 -14.40 15.02
N SER A 116 -4.75 -15.47 14.93
CA SER A 116 -3.96 -15.96 16.08
C SER A 116 -2.63 -15.24 16.28
N HIS A 117 -2.15 -14.51 15.27
CA HIS A 117 -0.82 -13.88 15.28
C HIS A 117 -0.84 -12.35 15.33
N MET A 118 -2.01 -11.71 15.28
CA MET A 118 -2.15 -10.26 15.34
C MET A 118 -2.65 -9.73 16.68
N SER A 119 -2.18 -8.54 17.04
CA SER A 119 -2.74 -7.76 18.14
C SER A 119 -4.20 -7.41 17.83
N ALA A 120 -5.09 -7.48 18.83
CA ALA A 120 -6.50 -7.12 18.72
C ALA A 120 -6.72 -5.70 18.15
N ALA A 121 -5.73 -4.80 18.28
CA ALA A 121 -5.78 -3.44 17.72
C ALA A 121 -5.78 -3.43 16.17
N VAL A 122 -5.10 -4.39 15.52
CA VAL A 122 -5.02 -4.49 14.05
C VAL A 122 -6.13 -5.39 13.49
N ILE A 123 -6.57 -6.39 14.27
CA ILE A 123 -7.65 -7.32 13.91
C ILE A 123 -9.00 -6.61 13.73
N LYS A 124 -9.22 -5.47 14.39
CA LYS A 124 -10.50 -4.76 14.45
C LYS A 124 -11.05 -4.30 13.09
N MET A 125 -10.27 -4.35 12.00
CA MET A 125 -10.67 -3.75 10.72
C MET A 125 -10.72 -4.73 9.53
N MET A 126 -10.43 -6.02 9.75
CA MET A 126 -10.20 -6.94 8.63
C MET A 126 -11.42 -7.78 8.17
N LEU A 127 -12.46 -7.96 8.98
CA LEU A 127 -13.51 -8.98 8.70
C LEU A 127 -14.93 -8.53 9.03
N CYS A 128 -15.43 -7.47 8.40
CA CYS A 128 -16.86 -7.11 8.48
C CYS A 128 -17.58 -7.23 7.14
N HIS A 129 -17.47 -8.37 6.45
CA HIS A 129 -18.57 -8.97 5.67
C HIS A 129 -18.10 -10.26 4.95
N SER A 130 -18.61 -11.41 5.40
CA SER A 130 -19.14 -12.44 4.49
C SER A 130 -20.32 -13.07 5.22
N PRO A 131 -21.56 -12.62 4.95
CA PRO A 131 -22.74 -13.29 5.47
C PRO A 131 -22.98 -14.57 4.64
N HIS A 132 -22.98 -15.68 5.36
CA HIS A 132 -23.47 -17.01 4.98
C HIS A 132 -22.73 -17.81 3.92
#